data_AF-A0A7C2UWM4-F1
#
_entry.id   AF-A0A7C2UWM4-F1
#
_cell.length_a   1.000
_cell.length_b   1.000
_cell.length_c   1.000
_cell.angle_alpha   90.00
_cell.angle_beta   90.00
_cell.angle_gamma   90.00
#
_symmetry.space_group_name_H-M   'P 1'
#
loop_
_entity.id
_entity.type
_entity.pdbx_description
1 polymer ?
#
loop_
_entity_poly.entity_id
_entity_poly.type
_entity_poly.pdbx_seq_one_letter_code
_entity_poly.pdbx_strand_id
1 'polypeptide(L)'
;MRAAVEGVLYLQVRNLRRTGIDPYETALEKRFVAEGSYNDLPRSRVKAGDLLIVNSGVGSLGRCSVMPEEFPYQRVNISQDITRIVLHGIRPEWCCVYLQTDLGAHQIVRLASGVSGQIKIDFDELRSIEVVVLPDELQQVFAQGMNQMHTYHLRALQARSANDESEYLRCRQIAAGILEILIWQAEQVARSASFIPLPVFPDGAEEALTHLLEDECARLGALAEQIDIRPQTLELQSRPLGIPLERDSTVASEVERLVRWIRAFWEHRNGKTR
;
A
#
# COMPACT_ATOMS: atom_id res chain seq x y z
N MET A 1 -1.70 30.73 5.31
CA MET A 1 -1.76 30.21 6.70
C MET A 1 -2.97 29.28 6.79
N ARG A 2 -2.78 27.95 6.80
CA ARG A 2 -3.91 27.00 6.88
C ARG A 2 -4.41 26.97 8.33
N ALA A 3 -5.71 27.19 8.54
CA ALA A 3 -6.32 27.15 9.87
C ALA A 3 -6.02 25.81 10.55
N ALA A 4 -5.53 25.85 11.78
CA ALA A 4 -5.36 24.67 12.62
C ALA A 4 -6.76 24.08 12.82
N VAL A 5 -7.00 22.90 12.25
CA VAL A 5 -8.25 22.20 12.53
C VAL A 5 -8.15 21.69 13.97
N GLU A 6 -9.00 22.21 14.86
CA GLU A 6 -9.07 21.74 16.24
C GLU A 6 -9.50 20.27 16.25
N GLY A 7 -8.67 19.39 16.83
CA GLY A 7 -8.99 17.99 17.07
C GLY A 7 -7.93 17.00 16.59
N VAL A 8 -8.14 15.74 16.94
CA VAL A 8 -7.33 14.60 16.49
C VAL A 8 -7.98 14.02 15.25
N LEU A 9 -7.21 13.89 14.16
CA LEU A 9 -7.72 13.27 12.93
C LEU A 9 -8.16 11.84 13.23
N TYR A 10 -9.38 11.48 12.86
CA TYR A 10 -9.94 10.15 13.12
C TYR A 10 -10.12 9.36 11.84
N LEU A 11 -9.21 8.42 11.60
CA LEU A 11 -9.24 7.55 10.41
C LEU A 11 -10.25 6.41 10.60
N GLN A 12 -10.99 6.15 9.53
CA GLN A 12 -11.91 5.03 9.40
C GLN A 12 -11.47 4.13 8.23
N VAL A 13 -12.10 2.96 8.08
CA VAL A 13 -11.78 1.99 7.02
C VAL A 13 -11.64 2.62 5.62
N ARG A 14 -12.49 3.59 5.27
CA ARG A 14 -12.47 4.31 3.99
C ARG A 14 -11.19 5.11 3.73
N ASN A 15 -10.47 5.47 4.79
CA ASN A 15 -9.26 6.30 4.71
C ASN A 15 -8.01 5.49 4.38
N LEU A 16 -7.99 4.21 4.72
CA LEU A 16 -6.93 3.32 4.28
C LEU A 16 -7.19 2.99 2.81
N ARG A 17 -6.19 3.20 1.96
CA ARG A 17 -6.12 2.79 0.55
C ARG A 17 -4.97 1.80 0.39
N ARG A 18 -4.95 1.03 -0.71
CA ARG A 18 -3.85 0.09 -0.99
C ARG A 18 -2.49 0.82 -1.14
N THR A 19 -2.53 2.04 -1.66
CA THR A 19 -1.34 2.86 -1.96
C THR A 19 -0.99 3.89 -0.89
N GLY A 20 -1.72 3.96 0.22
CA GLY A 20 -1.50 4.99 1.24
C GLY A 20 -2.71 5.29 2.11
N ILE A 21 -2.62 6.39 2.85
CA ILE A 21 -3.71 6.89 3.69
C ILE A 21 -4.27 8.14 3.03
N ASP A 22 -5.52 8.04 2.56
CA ASP A 22 -6.28 9.19 2.12
C ASP A 22 -7.01 9.78 3.33
N PRO A 23 -6.57 10.96 3.84
CA PRO A 23 -7.27 11.58 4.93
C PRO A 23 -8.74 11.75 4.53
N TYR A 24 -9.14 12.20 3.32
CA TYR A 24 -10.54 12.27 2.82
C TYR A 24 -10.64 12.67 1.32
N GLU A 25 -11.73 12.28 0.63
CA GLU A 25 -12.08 12.73 -0.74
C GLU A 25 -12.37 14.23 -0.81
N THR A 26 -13.10 14.78 0.19
CA THR A 26 -13.35 16.23 0.32
C THR A 26 -13.04 16.79 1.72
N ALA A 27 -12.90 18.12 1.84
CA ALA A 27 -12.69 18.80 3.12
C ALA A 27 -13.87 18.72 4.10
N LEU A 28 -15.08 18.39 3.63
CA LEU A 28 -16.27 18.24 4.48
C LEU A 28 -16.39 16.86 5.10
N GLU A 29 -15.73 15.86 4.51
CA GLU A 29 -15.76 14.50 5.02
C GLU A 29 -14.77 14.27 6.16
N LYS A 30 -13.97 15.30 6.48
CA LYS A 30 -12.96 15.21 7.50
C LYS A 30 -13.56 14.97 8.87
N ARG A 31 -13.16 13.88 9.52
CA ARG A 31 -13.56 13.55 10.88
C ARG A 31 -12.42 13.85 11.84
N PHE A 32 -12.76 14.67 12.82
CA PHE A 32 -11.92 14.97 13.96
C PHE A 32 -12.67 14.58 15.22
N VAL A 33 -11.92 14.13 16.22
CA VAL A 33 -12.43 13.88 17.57
C VAL A 33 -11.75 14.83 18.53
N ALA A 34 -12.43 15.19 19.61
CA ALA A 34 -11.84 16.01 20.65
C ALA A 34 -10.65 15.28 21.29
N GLU A 35 -9.57 16.00 21.55
CA GLU A 35 -8.38 15.46 22.23
C GLU A 35 -8.76 14.97 23.63
N GLY A 36 -8.32 13.76 23.99
CA GLY A 36 -8.65 13.12 25.27
C GLY A 36 -10.09 12.59 25.38
N SER A 37 -10.89 12.66 24.30
CA SER A 37 -12.23 12.06 24.29
C SER A 37 -12.19 10.53 24.26
N TYR A 38 -13.36 9.90 24.42
CA TYR A 38 -13.53 8.45 24.33
C TYR A 38 -12.97 7.84 23.02
N ASN A 39 -13.02 8.58 21.92
CA ASN A 39 -12.51 8.15 20.61
C ASN A 39 -11.05 8.56 20.36
N ASP A 40 -10.38 9.20 21.32
CA ASP A 40 -8.96 9.54 21.27
C ASP A 40 -8.15 8.76 22.32
N LEU A 41 -8.23 7.43 22.25
CA LEU A 41 -7.48 6.57 23.16
C LEU A 41 -5.98 6.62 22.83
N PRO A 42 -5.09 6.80 23.82
CA PRO A 42 -3.65 6.83 23.59
C PRO A 42 -3.09 5.59 22.88
N ARG A 43 -3.68 4.41 23.13
CA ARG A 43 -3.26 3.14 22.54
C ARG A 43 -3.51 3.04 21.02
N SER A 44 -4.45 3.82 20.48
CA SER A 44 -4.82 3.83 19.07
C SER A 44 -4.31 5.06 18.33
N ARG A 45 -3.60 5.97 19.02
CA ARG A 45 -2.84 7.03 18.35
C ARG A 45 -1.75 6.43 17.48
N VAL A 46 -1.62 6.94 16.27
CA VAL A 46 -0.72 6.43 15.23
C VAL A 46 0.51 7.32 15.12
N LYS A 47 1.66 6.72 14.83
CA LYS A 47 2.94 7.37 14.56
C LYS A 47 3.48 6.92 13.21
N ALA A 48 4.39 7.71 12.63
CA ALA A 48 5.13 7.30 11.44
C ALA A 48 5.80 5.93 11.67
N GLY A 49 5.76 5.07 10.66
CA GLY A 49 6.25 3.69 10.73
C GLY A 49 5.29 2.68 11.36
N ASP A 50 4.17 3.10 11.94
CA ASP A 50 3.13 2.16 12.37
C ASP A 50 2.49 1.49 11.14
N LEU A 51 2.34 0.17 11.18
CA LEU A 51 1.54 -0.57 10.20
C LEU A 51 0.07 -0.49 10.60
N LEU A 52 -0.79 -0.05 9.69
CA LEU A 52 -2.23 -0.05 9.88
C LEU A 52 -2.85 -1.13 8.99
N ILE A 53 -3.77 -1.92 9.52
CA ILE A 53 -4.54 -2.91 8.76
C ILE A 53 -6.02 -2.82 9.11
N VAL A 54 -6.88 -2.83 8.08
CA VAL A 54 -8.32 -2.96 8.26
C VAL A 54 -8.60 -4.37 8.76
N ASN A 55 -9.25 -4.46 9.92
CA ASN A 55 -9.49 -5.74 10.60
C ASN A 55 -10.93 -6.26 10.43
N SER A 56 -11.80 -5.52 9.75
CA SER A 56 -13.20 -5.91 9.55
C SER A 56 -13.78 -5.34 8.24
N GLY A 57 -14.92 -5.90 7.84
CA GLY A 57 -15.75 -5.40 6.73
C GLY A 57 -15.52 -6.11 5.41
N VAL A 58 -16.62 -6.31 4.68
CA VAL A 58 -16.63 -6.91 3.34
C VAL A 58 -16.02 -5.94 2.34
N GLY A 59 -15.08 -6.41 1.51
CA GLY A 59 -14.38 -5.59 0.52
C GLY A 59 -13.32 -4.64 1.12
N SER A 60 -13.03 -4.74 2.41
CA SER A 60 -12.05 -3.88 3.09
C SER A 60 -11.05 -4.63 3.95
N LEU A 61 -11.38 -5.83 4.42
CA LEU A 61 -10.51 -6.63 5.27
C LEU A 61 -9.11 -6.79 4.66
N GLY A 62 -8.07 -6.67 5.49
CA GLY A 62 -6.69 -6.89 5.06
C GLY A 62 -6.06 -5.72 4.31
N ARG A 63 -6.82 -4.68 3.94
CA ARG A 63 -6.23 -3.46 3.39
C ARG A 63 -5.28 -2.84 4.42
N CYS A 64 -4.03 -2.65 4.03
CA CYS A 64 -3.00 -2.13 4.92
C CYS A 64 -2.17 -1.02 4.29
N SER A 65 -1.59 -0.17 5.13
CA SER A 65 -0.66 0.88 4.74
C SER A 65 0.24 1.20 5.94
N VAL A 66 1.46 1.62 5.68
CA VAL A 66 2.37 2.14 6.70
C VAL A 66 2.14 3.64 6.83
N MET A 67 2.03 4.14 8.06
CA MET A 67 1.92 5.57 8.31
C MET A 67 3.18 6.28 7.82
N PRO A 68 3.10 7.18 6.80
CA PRO A 68 4.28 7.84 6.26
C PRO A 68 4.80 8.91 7.23
N GLU A 69 6.10 9.19 7.15
CA GLU A 69 6.72 10.31 7.89
C GLU A 69 6.11 11.66 7.49
N GLU A 70 5.89 11.85 6.19
CA GLU A 70 5.37 13.08 5.59
C GLU A 70 3.83 13.16 5.61
N PHE A 71 3.19 12.71 6.70
CA PHE A 71 1.74 12.81 6.82
C PHE A 71 1.30 14.22 7.26
N PRO A 72 0.28 14.84 6.61
CA PRO A 72 -0.05 16.25 6.85
C PRO A 72 -0.71 16.55 8.21
N TYR A 73 -0.88 15.56 9.08
CA TYR A 73 -1.51 15.71 10.40
C TYR A 73 -0.62 15.13 11.51
N GLN A 74 -0.39 15.93 12.55
CA GLN A 74 0.47 15.54 13.68
C GLN A 74 -0.23 14.64 14.70
N ARG A 75 -1.55 14.76 14.84
CA ARG A 75 -2.36 13.94 15.76
C ARG A 75 -3.35 13.12 14.96
N VAL A 76 -3.17 11.80 14.98
CA VAL A 76 -4.00 10.85 14.24
C VAL A 76 -4.38 9.68 15.15
N ASN A 77 -5.65 9.31 15.11
CA ASN A 77 -6.23 8.17 15.79
C ASN A 77 -7.08 7.36 14.79
N ILE A 78 -7.39 6.10 15.12
CA ILE A 78 -8.04 5.15 14.23
C ILE A 78 -9.31 4.58 14.85
N SER A 79 -10.28 4.20 14.01
CA SER A 79 -11.46 3.47 14.44
C SER A 79 -11.17 2.05 14.88
N GLN A 80 -12.08 1.43 15.63
CA GLN A 80 -12.00 0.03 16.07
C GLN A 80 -11.83 -0.99 14.93
N ASP A 81 -12.22 -0.63 13.71
CA ASP A 81 -12.13 -1.46 12.50
C ASP A 81 -10.75 -1.39 11.80
N ILE A 82 -9.80 -0.67 12.41
CA ILE A 82 -8.40 -0.61 12.00
C ILE A 82 -7.53 -1.02 13.19
N THR A 83 -6.63 -1.96 12.96
CA THR A 83 -5.61 -2.35 13.93
C THR A 83 -4.30 -1.63 13.62
N ARG A 84 -3.72 -1.00 14.64
CA ARG A 84 -2.33 -0.53 14.63
C ARG A 84 -1.41 -1.67 15.07
N ILE A 85 -0.38 -1.94 14.28
CA ILE A 85 0.64 -2.95 14.52
C ILE A 85 1.99 -2.24 14.62
N VAL A 86 2.68 -2.42 15.74
CA VAL A 86 4.05 -1.96 15.96
C VAL A 86 4.96 -3.16 15.75
N LEU A 87 5.85 -3.06 14.76
CA LEU A 87 6.76 -4.13 14.37
C LEU A 87 8.15 -3.91 14.96
N HIS A 88 8.84 -5.01 15.27
CA HIS A 88 10.21 -5.02 15.80
C HIS A 88 11.04 -6.04 15.04
N GLY A 89 12.27 -5.67 14.64
CA GLY A 89 13.17 -6.58 13.92
C GLY A 89 12.79 -6.86 12.46
N ILE A 90 11.78 -6.18 11.94
CA ILE A 90 11.31 -6.26 10.55
C ILE A 90 10.79 -4.90 10.11
N ARG A 91 11.03 -4.53 8.86
CA ARG A 91 10.57 -3.25 8.31
C ARG A 91 9.05 -3.29 8.07
N PRO A 92 8.30 -2.29 8.58
CA PRO A 92 6.86 -2.26 8.39
C PRO A 92 6.47 -2.19 6.91
N GLU A 93 7.34 -1.62 6.07
CA GLU A 93 7.13 -1.54 4.63
C GLU A 93 7.16 -2.92 3.98
N TRP A 94 8.13 -3.75 4.33
CA TRP A 94 8.18 -5.13 3.84
C TRP A 94 6.94 -5.92 4.27
N CYS A 95 6.56 -5.84 5.55
CA CYS A 95 5.35 -6.50 6.05
C CYS A 95 4.09 -6.03 5.29
N CYS A 96 3.94 -4.74 5.06
CA CYS A 96 2.79 -4.18 4.36
C CYS A 96 2.72 -4.62 2.88
N VAL A 97 3.86 -4.74 2.19
CA VAL A 97 3.86 -5.32 0.83
C VAL A 97 3.55 -6.81 0.89
N TYR A 98 4.17 -7.56 1.81
CA TYR A 98 3.97 -9.00 1.95
C TYR A 98 2.49 -9.35 2.24
N LEU A 99 1.82 -8.60 3.11
CA LEU A 99 0.40 -8.83 3.42
C LEU A 99 -0.51 -8.61 2.21
N GLN A 100 -0.08 -7.85 1.21
CA GLN A 100 -0.80 -7.62 -0.05
C GLN A 100 -0.46 -8.64 -1.15
N THR A 101 0.50 -9.55 -0.92
CA THR A 101 0.76 -10.68 -1.83
C THR A 101 -0.35 -11.71 -1.74
N ASP A 102 -0.41 -12.61 -2.72
CA ASP A 102 -1.30 -13.77 -2.62
C ASP A 102 -1.05 -14.60 -1.34
N LEU A 103 0.20 -14.78 -0.91
CA LEU A 103 0.55 -15.49 0.33
C LEU A 103 -0.07 -14.82 1.57
N GLY A 104 0.05 -13.50 1.67
CA GLY A 104 -0.53 -12.71 2.77
C GLY A 104 -2.06 -12.72 2.73
N ALA A 105 -2.63 -12.45 1.55
CA ALA A 105 -4.07 -12.40 1.34
C ALA A 105 -4.76 -13.73 1.69
N HIS A 106 -4.18 -14.86 1.29
CA HIS A 106 -4.72 -16.19 1.60
C HIS A 106 -4.66 -16.51 3.10
N GLN A 107 -3.64 -16.05 3.83
CA GLN A 107 -3.61 -16.19 5.29
C GLN A 107 -4.74 -15.39 5.93
N ILE A 108 -4.92 -14.13 5.52
CA ILE A 108 -5.97 -13.25 6.06
C ILE A 108 -7.36 -13.84 5.79
N VAL A 109 -7.64 -14.30 4.56
CA VAL A 109 -8.94 -14.93 4.23
C VAL A 109 -9.19 -16.19 5.04
N ARG A 110 -8.16 -17.02 5.22
CA ARG A 110 -8.29 -18.28 5.97
C ARG A 110 -8.57 -18.02 7.45
N LEU A 111 -7.93 -17.01 8.03
CA LEU A 111 -8.13 -16.61 9.42
C LEU A 111 -9.47 -15.90 9.62
N ALA A 112 -9.90 -15.12 8.63
CA ALA A 112 -11.18 -14.43 8.63
C ALA A 112 -12.32 -15.46 8.66
N SER A 113 -12.81 -15.78 9.86
CA SER A 113 -13.81 -16.81 10.07
C SER A 113 -15.02 -16.24 10.81
N GLY A 114 -16.18 -16.37 10.16
CA GLY A 114 -17.45 -15.80 10.61
C GLY A 114 -18.26 -16.75 11.47
N VAL A 115 -17.77 -17.13 12.66
CA VAL A 115 -18.60 -17.88 13.63
C VAL A 115 -19.90 -17.12 13.96
N SER A 116 -19.92 -15.80 13.73
CA SER A 116 -21.06 -14.87 13.90
C SER A 116 -21.62 -14.28 12.59
N GLY A 117 -21.16 -14.73 11.42
CA GLY A 117 -21.50 -14.11 10.12
C GLY A 117 -20.83 -12.74 9.88
N GLN A 118 -19.95 -12.28 10.77
CA GLN A 118 -19.17 -11.06 10.60
C GLN A 118 -17.83 -11.37 9.92
N ILE A 119 -17.44 -10.55 8.94
CA ILE A 119 -16.11 -10.57 8.34
C ILE A 119 -15.17 -9.75 9.22
N LYS A 120 -14.33 -10.42 10.00
CA LYS A 120 -13.39 -9.81 10.94
C LYS A 120 -12.16 -10.72 11.14
N ILE A 121 -11.04 -10.10 11.50
CA ILE A 121 -9.87 -10.75 12.07
C ILE A 121 -9.56 -10.11 13.44
N ASP A 122 -9.36 -10.93 14.47
CA ASP A 122 -9.02 -10.45 15.82
C ASP A 122 -7.50 -10.29 16.03
N PHE A 123 -7.09 -9.91 17.24
CA PHE A 123 -5.67 -9.67 17.52
C PHE A 123 -4.83 -10.95 17.59
N ASP A 124 -5.40 -12.08 17.98
CA ASP A 124 -4.66 -13.34 18.08
C ASP A 124 -4.52 -13.98 16.69
N GLU A 125 -5.57 -13.89 15.87
CA GLU A 125 -5.50 -14.23 14.45
C GLU A 125 -4.49 -13.34 13.71
N LEU A 126 -4.49 -12.02 13.93
CA LEU A 126 -3.47 -11.12 13.34
C LEU A 126 -2.04 -11.51 13.75
N ARG A 127 -1.82 -11.91 15.01
CA ARG A 127 -0.51 -12.38 15.50
C ARG A 127 -0.09 -13.72 14.90
N SER A 128 -1.04 -14.52 14.44
CA SER A 128 -0.78 -15.82 13.83
C SER A 128 -0.38 -15.74 12.35
N ILE A 129 -0.48 -14.55 11.72
CA ILE A 129 -0.02 -14.36 10.35
C ILE A 129 1.50 -14.49 10.30
N GLU A 130 1.97 -15.39 9.46
CA GLU A 130 3.39 -15.60 9.22
C GLU A 130 3.88 -14.68 8.10
N VAL A 131 5.05 -14.07 8.30
CA VAL A 131 5.72 -13.22 7.31
C VAL A 131 7.13 -13.74 7.10
N VAL A 132 7.56 -13.85 5.84
CA VAL A 132 8.93 -14.24 5.51
C VAL A 132 9.90 -13.15 5.98
N VAL A 133 10.90 -13.51 6.79
CA VAL A 133 11.93 -12.57 7.23
C VAL A 133 13.08 -12.56 6.22
N LEU A 134 13.24 -11.44 5.52
CA LEU A 134 14.31 -11.23 4.54
C LEU A 134 15.55 -10.58 5.19
N PRO A 135 16.74 -10.69 4.59
CA PRO A 135 17.87 -9.81 4.92
C PRO A 135 17.47 -8.33 4.83
N ASP A 136 18.01 -7.48 5.71
CA ASP A 136 17.62 -6.06 5.79
C ASP A 136 17.83 -5.33 4.46
N GLU A 137 18.87 -5.69 3.70
CA GLU A 137 19.16 -5.10 2.40
C GLU A 137 18.01 -5.33 1.40
N LEU A 138 17.37 -6.51 1.44
CA LEU A 138 16.23 -6.80 0.59
C LEU A 138 14.98 -6.08 1.09
N GLN A 139 14.77 -6.01 2.42
CA GLN A 139 13.67 -5.25 3.00
C GLN A 139 13.76 -3.75 2.65
N GLN A 140 14.97 -3.21 2.58
CA GLN A 140 15.23 -1.81 2.21
C GLN A 140 14.75 -1.49 0.78
N VAL A 141 14.85 -2.42 -0.17
CA VAL A 141 14.34 -2.21 -1.54
C VAL A 141 12.82 -1.98 -1.53
N PHE A 142 12.08 -2.75 -0.73
CA PHE A 142 10.64 -2.56 -0.58
C PHE A 142 10.30 -1.28 0.16
N ALA A 143 11.08 -0.91 1.18
CA ALA A 143 10.91 0.35 1.88
C ALA A 143 11.10 1.57 0.96
N GLN A 144 12.15 1.56 0.12
CA GLN A 144 12.38 2.61 -0.89
C GLN A 144 11.20 2.72 -1.85
N GLY A 145 10.76 1.60 -2.42
CA GLY A 145 9.63 1.61 -3.36
C GLY A 145 8.32 2.06 -2.72
N MET A 146 8.05 1.68 -1.47
CA MET A 146 6.86 2.14 -0.76
C MET A 146 6.91 3.63 -0.40
N ASN A 147 8.08 4.17 -0.07
CA ASN A 147 8.25 5.60 0.11
C ASN A 147 7.97 6.35 -1.21
N GLN A 148 8.48 5.85 -2.34
CA GLN A 148 8.19 6.39 -3.67
C GLN A 148 6.67 6.35 -3.96
N MET A 149 6.03 5.19 -3.72
CA MET A 149 4.58 5.05 -3.85
C MET A 149 3.81 6.07 -2.99
N HIS A 150 4.19 6.23 -1.72
CA HIS A 150 3.57 7.20 -0.81
C HIS A 150 3.76 8.64 -1.28
N THR A 151 4.92 9.00 -1.84
CA THR A 151 5.14 10.33 -2.43
C THR A 151 4.14 10.59 -3.55
N TYR A 152 3.95 9.66 -4.50
CA TYR A 152 2.96 9.84 -5.57
C TYR A 152 1.52 9.81 -5.04
N HIS A 153 1.22 8.99 -4.03
CA HIS A 153 -0.07 9.01 -3.36
C HIS A 153 -0.37 10.40 -2.78
N LEU A 154 0.56 10.98 -2.00
CA LEU A 154 0.40 12.31 -1.42
C LEU A 154 0.29 13.40 -2.49
N ARG A 155 1.08 13.31 -3.58
CA ARG A 155 0.96 14.22 -4.73
C ARG A 155 -0.43 14.14 -5.37
N ALA A 156 -0.98 12.94 -5.54
CA ALA A 156 -2.34 12.78 -6.05
C ALA A 156 -3.36 13.49 -5.14
N LEU A 157 -3.27 13.32 -3.82
CA LEU A 157 -4.17 13.99 -2.87
C LEU A 157 -4.03 15.53 -2.92
N GLN A 158 -2.82 16.03 -3.12
CA GLN A 158 -2.56 17.46 -3.30
C GLN A 158 -3.16 17.99 -4.61
N ALA A 159 -2.98 17.29 -5.72
CA ALA A 159 -3.55 17.62 -7.02
C ALA A 159 -5.08 17.63 -6.98
N ARG A 160 -5.70 16.62 -6.35
CA ARG A 160 -7.16 16.60 -6.10
C ARG A 160 -7.61 17.81 -5.30
N SER A 161 -6.87 18.19 -4.26
CA SER A 161 -7.18 19.40 -3.46
C SER A 161 -7.02 20.70 -4.24
N ALA A 162 -6.20 20.70 -5.30
CA ALA A 162 -6.00 21.82 -6.22
C ALA A 162 -6.97 21.79 -7.42
N ASN A 163 -7.84 20.78 -7.52
CA ASN A 163 -8.70 20.50 -8.68
C ASN A 163 -7.91 20.26 -10.00
N ASP A 164 -6.70 19.71 -9.89
CA ASP A 164 -5.92 19.25 -11.04
C ASP A 164 -6.21 17.76 -11.29
N GLU A 165 -7.25 17.49 -12.07
CA GLU A 165 -7.70 16.12 -12.36
C GLU A 165 -6.66 15.30 -13.13
N SER A 166 -5.88 15.96 -14.01
CA SER A 166 -4.87 15.28 -14.82
C SER A 166 -3.70 14.80 -13.96
N GLU A 167 -3.16 15.68 -13.11
CA GLU A 167 -2.07 15.31 -12.20
C GLU A 167 -2.55 14.34 -11.12
N TYR A 168 -3.79 14.48 -10.63
CA TYR A 168 -4.41 13.53 -9.72
C TYR A 168 -4.43 12.12 -10.31
N LEU A 169 -4.99 11.99 -11.53
CA LEU A 169 -5.10 10.70 -12.20
C LEU A 169 -3.72 10.10 -12.46
N ARG A 170 -2.78 10.89 -13.00
CA ARG A 170 -1.41 10.45 -13.29
C ARG A 170 -0.71 9.94 -12.02
N CYS A 171 -0.66 10.74 -10.96
CA CYS A 171 0.03 10.37 -9.72
C CYS A 171 -0.62 9.16 -9.04
N ARG A 172 -1.95 9.06 -9.06
CA ARG A 172 -2.68 7.91 -8.52
C ARG A 172 -2.31 6.62 -9.26
N GLN A 173 -2.27 6.67 -10.58
CA GLN A 173 -1.90 5.54 -11.42
C GLN A 173 -0.42 5.16 -11.27
N ILE A 174 0.48 6.13 -11.15
CA ILE A 174 1.90 5.85 -10.84
C ILE A 174 2.00 5.09 -9.52
N ALA A 175 1.36 5.58 -8.45
CA ALA A 175 1.37 4.91 -7.15
C ALA A 175 0.81 3.48 -7.23
N ALA A 176 -0.29 3.27 -7.97
CA ALA A 176 -0.85 1.94 -8.18
C ALA A 176 0.12 1.02 -8.95
N GLY A 177 0.78 1.51 -10.00
CA GLY A 177 1.77 0.74 -10.76
C GLY A 177 2.99 0.34 -9.92
N ILE A 178 3.51 1.26 -9.10
CA ILE A 178 4.60 0.97 -8.15
C ILE A 178 4.18 -0.17 -7.21
N LEU A 179 2.97 -0.09 -6.65
CA LEU A 179 2.46 -1.11 -5.74
C LEU A 179 2.41 -2.50 -6.41
N GLU A 180 1.90 -2.59 -7.64
CA GLU A 180 1.83 -3.87 -8.36
C GLU A 180 3.22 -4.45 -8.65
N ILE A 181 4.22 -3.59 -8.95
CA ILE A 181 5.62 -4.02 -9.09
C ILE A 181 6.15 -4.56 -7.75
N LEU A 182 5.93 -3.85 -6.65
CA LEU A 182 6.40 -4.26 -5.33
C LEU A 182 5.79 -5.59 -4.89
N ILE A 183 4.48 -5.74 -5.03
CA ILE A 183 3.80 -7.00 -4.71
C ILE A 183 4.37 -8.12 -5.58
N TRP A 184 4.58 -7.89 -6.89
CA TRP A 184 5.22 -8.87 -7.78
C TRP A 184 6.58 -9.32 -7.32
N GLN A 185 7.48 -8.39 -7.04
CA GLN A 185 8.80 -8.74 -6.54
C GLN A 185 8.71 -9.47 -5.19
N ALA A 186 7.79 -9.09 -4.30
CA ALA A 186 7.60 -9.74 -3.01
C ALA A 186 7.18 -11.21 -3.14
N GLU A 187 6.25 -11.52 -4.06
CA GLU A 187 5.90 -12.91 -4.36
C GLU A 187 7.08 -13.70 -4.94
N GLN A 188 7.87 -13.11 -5.83
CA GLN A 188 9.05 -13.79 -6.38
C GLN A 188 10.08 -14.08 -5.29
N VAL A 189 10.36 -13.11 -4.41
CA VAL A 189 11.29 -13.29 -3.29
C VAL A 189 10.78 -14.36 -2.32
N ALA A 190 9.48 -14.34 -1.98
CA ALA A 190 8.90 -15.30 -1.05
C ALA A 190 8.87 -16.73 -1.61
N ARG A 191 8.80 -16.88 -2.94
CA ARG A 191 8.77 -18.18 -3.63
C ARG A 191 10.16 -18.70 -4.00
N SER A 192 11.15 -17.82 -4.16
CA SER A 192 12.50 -18.20 -4.56
C SER A 192 13.56 -17.35 -3.85
N ALA A 193 14.40 -18.02 -3.05
CA ALA A 193 15.53 -17.41 -2.39
C ALA A 193 16.60 -16.85 -3.35
N SER A 194 16.56 -17.21 -4.63
CA SER A 194 17.51 -16.70 -5.64
C SER A 194 17.04 -15.41 -6.33
N PHE A 195 15.78 -14.99 -6.12
CA PHE A 195 15.28 -13.79 -6.75
C PHE A 195 15.78 -12.55 -5.99
N ILE A 196 16.38 -11.61 -6.72
CA ILE A 196 16.88 -10.35 -6.17
C ILE A 196 15.94 -9.22 -6.60
N PRO A 197 15.20 -8.58 -5.67
CA PRO A 197 14.33 -7.46 -5.98
C PRO A 197 15.15 -6.24 -6.42
N LEU A 198 14.55 -5.39 -7.25
CA LEU A 198 15.17 -4.17 -7.76
C LEU A 198 14.39 -2.94 -7.27
N PRO A 199 15.06 -1.78 -7.10
CA PRO A 199 14.37 -0.51 -6.90
C PRO A 199 13.45 -0.20 -8.08
N VAL A 200 12.25 0.33 -7.82
CA VAL A 200 11.30 0.74 -8.87
C VAL A 200 11.83 1.98 -9.59
N PHE A 201 12.18 3.01 -8.83
CA PHE A 201 13.00 4.12 -9.31
C PHE A 201 14.39 4.04 -8.68
N PRO A 202 15.44 3.84 -9.49
CA PRO A 202 16.81 3.74 -9.00
C PRO A 202 17.35 5.10 -8.54
N ASP A 203 18.14 5.09 -7.47
CA ASP A 203 18.79 6.30 -6.97
C ASP A 203 19.75 6.87 -8.03
N GLY A 204 19.66 8.18 -8.28
CA GLY A 204 20.48 8.86 -9.27
C GLY A 204 20.12 8.52 -10.73
N ALA A 205 18.95 7.96 -11.00
CA ALA A 205 18.43 7.81 -12.36
C ALA A 205 18.36 9.16 -13.08
N GLU A 206 18.69 9.16 -14.37
CA GLU A 206 18.53 10.34 -15.23
C GLU A 206 17.05 10.74 -15.31
N GLU A 207 16.79 12.04 -15.46
CA GLU A 207 15.43 12.59 -15.52
C GLU A 207 14.58 11.91 -16.62
N ALA A 208 15.16 11.71 -17.80
CA ALA A 208 14.49 11.02 -18.91
C ALA A 208 14.10 9.57 -18.57
N LEU A 209 14.96 8.84 -17.85
CA LEU A 209 14.65 7.48 -17.39
C LEU A 209 13.56 7.50 -16.32
N THR A 210 13.62 8.45 -15.40
CA THR A 210 12.62 8.61 -14.34
C THR A 210 11.25 8.86 -14.95
N HIS A 211 11.13 9.77 -15.92
CA HIS A 211 9.86 10.02 -16.62
C HIS A 211 9.35 8.80 -17.39
N LEU A 212 10.24 8.06 -18.07
CA LEU A 212 9.85 6.83 -18.75
C LEU A 212 9.30 5.78 -17.77
N LEU A 213 9.94 5.62 -16.60
CA LEU A 213 9.48 4.73 -15.55
C LEU A 213 8.15 5.20 -14.93
N GLU A 214 7.97 6.51 -14.75
CA GLU A 214 6.68 7.08 -14.32
C GLU A 214 5.58 6.72 -15.31
N ASP A 215 5.81 6.91 -16.61
CA ASP A 215 4.82 6.64 -17.65
C ASP A 215 4.47 5.14 -17.74
N GLU A 216 5.46 4.25 -17.61
CA GLU A 216 5.21 2.81 -17.53
C GLU A 216 4.45 2.41 -16.25
N CYS A 217 4.79 3.00 -15.10
CA CYS A 217 4.05 2.79 -13.86
C CYS A 217 2.61 3.30 -13.98
N ALA A 218 2.39 4.47 -14.57
CA ALA A 218 1.05 5.03 -14.80
C ALA A 218 0.22 4.11 -15.70
N ARG A 219 0.80 3.62 -16.81
CA ARG A 219 0.14 2.68 -17.71
C ARG A 219 -0.22 1.38 -17.00
N LEU A 220 0.68 0.83 -16.20
CA LEU A 220 0.46 -0.38 -15.41
C LEU A 220 -0.64 -0.17 -14.35
N GLY A 221 -0.60 0.94 -13.61
CA GLY A 221 -1.62 1.27 -12.62
C GLY A 221 -3.00 1.45 -13.25
N ALA A 222 -3.09 2.12 -14.40
CA ALA A 222 -4.33 2.25 -15.15
C ALA A 222 -4.89 0.87 -15.57
N LEU A 223 -4.03 -0.04 -16.01
CA LEU A 223 -4.42 -1.42 -16.35
C LEU A 223 -4.96 -2.16 -15.13
N ALA A 224 -4.26 -2.11 -13.99
CA ALA A 224 -4.68 -2.77 -12.76
C ALA A 224 -6.04 -2.25 -12.26
N GLU A 225 -6.23 -0.93 -12.25
CA GLU A 225 -7.49 -0.31 -11.83
C GLU A 225 -8.67 -0.69 -12.75
N GLN A 226 -8.45 -0.78 -14.07
CA GLN A 226 -9.51 -1.20 -15.00
C GLN A 226 -9.96 -2.64 -14.80
N ILE A 227 -9.07 -3.50 -14.29
CA ILE A 227 -9.39 -4.90 -13.98
C ILE A 227 -10.12 -4.97 -12.64
N ASP A 228 -9.66 -4.24 -11.62
CA ASP A 228 -10.32 -4.17 -10.30
C ASP A 228 -11.78 -3.65 -10.43
N ILE A 229 -12.05 -2.71 -11.34
CA ILE A 229 -13.40 -2.16 -11.58
C ILE A 229 -14.32 -3.16 -12.31
N ARG A 230 -13.78 -4.20 -12.96
CA ARG A 230 -14.55 -5.24 -13.66
C ARG A 230 -14.64 -6.50 -12.78
N PRO A 231 -15.66 -6.65 -11.92
CA PRO A 231 -15.83 -7.88 -11.16
C PRO A 231 -15.97 -9.06 -12.12
N GLN A 232 -14.99 -9.96 -12.13
CA GLN A 232 -14.93 -11.06 -13.09
C GLN A 232 -16.06 -12.08 -12.83
N THR A 233 -16.62 -12.13 -11.61
CA THR A 233 -17.73 -13.00 -11.20
C THR A 233 -18.51 -12.43 -10.01
N LEU A 234 -19.73 -12.95 -9.75
CA LEU A 234 -20.52 -12.63 -8.56
C LEU A 234 -19.80 -13.05 -7.24
N GLU A 235 -18.95 -14.08 -7.30
CA GLU A 235 -18.15 -14.57 -6.17
C GLU A 235 -17.02 -13.63 -5.76
N LEU A 236 -16.50 -12.80 -6.68
CA LEU A 236 -15.53 -11.75 -6.37
C LEU A 236 -16.17 -10.59 -5.61
N GLN A 237 -17.46 -10.31 -5.86
CA GLN A 237 -18.22 -9.25 -5.18
C GLN A 237 -18.54 -9.59 -3.72
N SER A 238 -18.54 -10.89 -3.36
CA SER A 238 -18.76 -11.37 -2.00
C SER A 238 -17.46 -11.61 -1.21
N ARG A 239 -16.29 -11.27 -1.78
CA ARG A 239 -15.00 -11.50 -1.09
C ARG A 239 -14.85 -10.58 0.13
N PRO A 240 -14.31 -11.11 1.23
CA PRO A 240 -14.09 -10.33 2.44
C PRO A 240 -13.01 -9.25 2.26
N LEU A 241 -12.04 -9.47 1.37
CA LEU A 241 -10.82 -8.67 1.31
C LEU A 241 -10.97 -7.34 0.57
N GLY A 242 -10.24 -6.34 1.06
CA GLY A 242 -9.92 -5.09 0.36
C GLY A 242 -8.59 -5.12 -0.41
N ILE A 243 -8.03 -6.32 -0.59
CA ILE A 243 -6.82 -6.62 -1.38
C ILE A 243 -7.11 -7.80 -2.30
N PRO A 244 -6.48 -7.88 -3.50
CA PRO A 244 -6.66 -9.02 -4.39
C PRO A 244 -6.17 -10.33 -3.75
N LEU A 245 -6.89 -11.43 -3.96
CA LEU A 245 -6.47 -12.76 -3.52
C LEU A 245 -5.39 -13.34 -4.44
N GLU A 246 -5.55 -13.08 -5.72
CA GLU A 246 -4.64 -13.45 -6.79
C GLU A 246 -4.51 -12.24 -7.71
N ARG A 247 -3.37 -12.13 -8.38
CA ARG A 247 -3.16 -11.08 -9.36
C ARG A 247 -3.62 -11.50 -10.74
N ASP A 248 -4.18 -10.53 -11.45
CA ASP A 248 -4.58 -10.74 -12.82
C ASP A 248 -3.36 -11.07 -13.68
N SER A 249 -3.50 -12.13 -14.50
CA SER A 249 -2.42 -12.64 -15.33
C SER A 249 -1.86 -11.60 -16.32
N THR A 250 -2.69 -10.66 -16.79
CA THR A 250 -2.25 -9.59 -17.69
C THR A 250 -1.44 -8.54 -16.94
N VAL A 251 -1.87 -8.15 -15.73
CA VAL A 251 -1.07 -7.27 -14.86
C VAL A 251 0.27 -7.92 -14.54
N ALA A 252 0.26 -9.19 -14.13
CA ALA A 252 1.48 -9.94 -13.79
C ALA A 252 2.47 -10.02 -14.97
N SER A 253 1.97 -10.29 -16.18
CA SER A 253 2.80 -10.32 -17.40
C SER A 253 3.42 -8.95 -17.71
N GLU A 254 2.66 -7.87 -17.55
CA GLU A 254 3.17 -6.52 -17.80
C GLU A 254 4.20 -6.08 -16.76
N VAL A 255 3.98 -6.42 -15.48
CA VAL A 255 4.99 -6.21 -14.43
C VAL A 255 6.27 -6.97 -14.75
N GLU A 256 6.16 -8.25 -15.10
CA GLU A 256 7.33 -9.07 -15.44
C GLU A 256 8.11 -8.49 -16.62
N ARG A 257 7.41 -8.05 -17.68
CA ARG A 257 8.02 -7.37 -18.83
C ARG A 257 8.82 -6.14 -18.38
N LEU A 258 8.22 -5.29 -17.55
CA LEU A 258 8.84 -4.07 -17.07
C LEU A 258 10.06 -4.37 -16.18
N VAL A 259 9.95 -5.30 -15.23
CA VAL A 259 11.06 -5.70 -14.34
C VAL A 259 12.23 -6.27 -15.14
N ARG A 260 11.96 -7.12 -16.14
CA ARG A 260 13.01 -7.65 -17.04
C ARG A 260 13.71 -6.54 -17.82
N TRP A 261 12.95 -5.56 -18.31
CA TRP A 261 13.50 -4.42 -19.04
C TRP A 261 14.38 -3.53 -18.14
N ILE A 262 13.90 -3.19 -16.93
CA ILE A 262 14.66 -2.45 -15.92
C ILE A 262 15.97 -3.19 -15.62
N ARG A 263 15.90 -4.50 -15.37
CA ARG A 263 17.09 -5.32 -15.09
C ARG A 263 18.11 -5.27 -16.23
N ALA A 264 17.68 -5.50 -17.47
CA ALA A 264 18.56 -5.49 -18.63
C ALA A 264 19.21 -4.12 -18.87
N PHE A 265 18.46 -3.04 -18.64
CA PHE A 265 18.99 -1.67 -18.72
C PHE A 265 20.16 -1.47 -17.73
N TRP A 266 20.01 -1.95 -16.49
CA TRP A 266 21.04 -1.84 -15.46
C TRP A 266 22.26 -2.72 -15.72
N GLU A 267 22.05 -3.96 -16.15
CA GLU A 267 23.14 -4.86 -16.53
C GLU A 267 23.98 -4.24 -17.66
N HIS A 268 23.35 -3.59 -18.64
CA HIS A 268 24.06 -2.88 -19.70
C HIS A 268 24.81 -1.63 -19.20
N ARG A 269 24.20 -0.83 -18.32
CA ARG A 269 24.84 0.37 -17.77
C ARG A 269 26.06 0.03 -16.91
N ASN A 270 25.94 -0.98 -16.04
CA ASN A 270 27.00 -1.44 -15.14
C ASN A 270 28.05 -2.31 -15.86
N GLY A 271 27.65 -3.01 -16.92
CA GLY A 271 28.56 -3.79 -17.77
C GLY A 271 29.46 -2.91 -18.66
N LYS A 272 29.06 -1.67 -18.95
CA LYS A 272 29.87 -0.67 -19.67
C LYS A 272 30.88 0.07 -18.80
N THR A 273 30.91 -0.19 -17.49
CA THR A 273 31.83 0.45 -16.52
C THR A 273 33.03 -0.43 -16.15
N ARG A 274 33.29 -1.52 -16.90
CA ARG A 274 34.51 -2.34 -16.79
C ARG A 274 35.39 -2.22 -18.02
#